data_AF-A0A1M2ZG28-F1
#
_entry.id   AF-A0A1M2ZG28-F1
#
_cell.length_a   1.000
_cell.length_b   1.000
_cell.length_c   1.000
_cell.angle_alpha   90.00
_cell.angle_beta   90.00
_cell.angle_gamma   90.00
#
_symmetry.space_group_name_H-M   'P 1'
#
loop_
_entity.id
_entity.type
_entity.pdbx_description
1 polymer ?
#
loop_
_entity_poly.entity_id
_entity_poly.type
_entity_poly.pdbx_seq_one_letter_code
_entity_poly.pdbx_strand_id
1 'polypeptide(L)'
;LEFGRGAGEALAHRFLEAEETDFLWDARIEERWLGSYESIDDDDLELDRIAICGRLDGRWFASVMLVDGNGMAHGTMGKRYCRSRRSAHEAMVDAH
;
A
#
# COMPACT_ATOMS: atom_id res chain seq x y z
N LEU A 1 -26.10 19.81 3.14
CA LEU A 1 -24.68 20.22 3.24
C LEU A 1 -23.89 19.30 2.36
N GLU A 2 -23.85 19.70 1.10
CA GLU A 2 -23.10 19.08 0.02
C GLU A 2 -21.60 19.35 0.23
N PHE A 3 -20.77 18.31 0.22
CA PHE A 3 -19.35 18.49 -0.05
C PHE A 3 -19.15 18.31 -1.55
N GLY A 4 -19.06 19.47 -2.21
CA GLY A 4 -18.72 19.58 -3.60
C GLY A 4 -17.35 18.99 -3.88
N ARG A 5 -17.32 18.21 -4.96
CA ARG A 5 -16.18 17.80 -5.75
C ARG A 5 -15.15 18.93 -5.87
N GLY A 6 -14.10 18.84 -5.06
CA GLY A 6 -12.83 19.49 -5.30
C GLY A 6 -11.94 18.51 -6.05
N ALA A 7 -12.03 18.50 -7.37
CA ALA A 7 -10.90 18.08 -8.20
C ALA A 7 -9.78 19.11 -7.94
N GLY A 8 -8.61 18.67 -7.50
CA GLY A 8 -7.41 19.52 -7.48
C GLY A 8 -6.77 19.87 -6.13
N GLU A 9 -7.19 19.29 -5.01
CA GLU A 9 -6.44 19.33 -3.73
C GLU A 9 -6.39 17.92 -3.15
N ALA A 10 -5.29 17.19 -3.07
CA ALA A 10 -3.92 17.59 -3.27
C ALA A 10 -3.12 16.35 -3.70
N LEU A 11 -2.58 16.42 -4.91
CA LEU A 11 -1.41 15.67 -5.38
C LEU A 11 -0.14 16.08 -4.59
N ALA A 12 -0.27 16.40 -3.29
CA ALA A 12 0.75 17.02 -2.44
C ALA A 12 1.25 16.09 -1.31
N HIS A 13 0.99 14.79 -1.41
CA HIS A 13 1.60 13.78 -0.54
C HIS A 13 2.46 12.73 -1.28
N ARG A 14 2.62 12.82 -2.61
CA ARG A 14 3.34 11.79 -3.39
C ARG A 14 4.87 11.82 -3.34
N PHE A 15 5.51 12.69 -2.55
CA PHE A 15 6.98 12.80 -2.53
C PHE A 15 7.66 12.60 -1.17
N LEU A 16 6.91 12.24 -0.11
CA LEU A 16 7.50 11.84 1.18
C LEU A 16 7.35 10.34 1.50
N GLU A 17 6.64 9.58 0.68
CA GLU A 17 6.37 8.15 0.92
C GLU A 17 7.00 7.21 -0.12
N ALA A 18 7.66 7.72 -1.17
CA ALA A 18 8.30 6.86 -2.18
C ALA A 18 9.37 5.96 -1.55
N GLU A 19 10.27 6.53 -0.74
CA GLU A 19 11.30 5.75 -0.05
C GLU A 19 10.69 4.73 0.93
N GLU A 20 9.66 5.13 1.71
CA GLU A 20 8.99 4.20 2.61
C GLU A 20 8.30 3.05 1.84
N THR A 21 7.68 3.37 0.71
CA THR A 21 7.03 2.39 -0.18
C THR A 21 8.06 1.37 -0.68
N ASP A 22 9.21 1.82 -1.16
CA ASP A 22 10.30 0.96 -1.60
C ASP A 22 10.83 0.10 -0.45
N PHE A 23 11.07 0.68 0.74
CA PHE A 23 11.56 -0.07 1.89
C PHE A 23 10.57 -1.16 2.35
N LEU A 24 9.27 -0.87 2.34
CA LEU A 24 8.25 -1.85 2.70
C LEU A 24 8.15 -2.95 1.65
N TRP A 25 8.20 -2.57 0.37
CA TRP A 25 8.18 -3.51 -0.75
C TRP A 25 9.37 -4.47 -0.67
N ASP A 26 10.58 -3.97 -0.47
CA ASP A 26 11.79 -4.78 -0.37
C ASP A 26 11.84 -5.63 0.90
N ALA A 27 11.31 -5.13 2.02
CA ALA A 27 11.29 -5.84 3.30
C ALA A 27 10.15 -6.87 3.45
N ARG A 28 9.32 -7.05 2.41
CA ARG A 28 8.21 -8.00 2.42
C ARG A 28 8.71 -9.44 2.50
N ILE A 29 7.96 -10.27 3.20
CA ILE A 29 8.23 -11.71 3.32
C ILE A 29 7.10 -12.52 2.66
N GLU A 30 5.87 -12.03 2.77
CA GLU A 30 4.69 -12.65 2.17
C GLU A 30 3.83 -11.56 1.50
N GLU A 31 3.13 -11.95 0.44
CA GLU A 31 2.26 -11.08 -0.36
C GLU A 31 0.97 -11.81 -0.78
N ARG A 32 -0.11 -11.05 -0.98
CA ARG A 32 -1.42 -11.52 -1.44
C ARG A 32 -2.07 -10.47 -2.33
N TRP A 33 -2.37 -10.85 -3.57
CA TRP A 33 -3.13 -10.00 -4.49
C TRP A 33 -4.58 -9.83 -4.02
N LEU A 34 -5.06 -8.59 -4.03
CA LEU A 34 -6.41 -8.19 -3.62
C LEU A 34 -7.28 -7.73 -4.79
N GLY A 35 -6.73 -7.66 -6.00
CA GLY A 35 -7.40 -7.14 -7.18
C GLY A 35 -6.87 -5.78 -7.62
N SER A 36 -7.33 -5.32 -8.77
CA SER A 36 -6.96 -4.04 -9.34
C SER A 36 -7.45 -2.87 -8.49
N TYR A 37 -6.71 -1.77 -8.53
CA TYR A 37 -7.06 -0.50 -7.92
C TYR A 37 -7.83 0.34 -8.93
N GLU A 38 -9.13 0.49 -8.70
CA GLU A 38 -9.97 1.38 -9.51
C GLU A 38 -9.78 2.82 -9.02
N SER A 39 -8.93 3.59 -9.69
CA SER A 39 -8.80 5.03 -9.45
C SER A 39 -10.02 5.76 -10.02
N ILE A 40 -10.52 6.77 -9.28
CA ILE A 40 -11.62 7.65 -9.74
C ILE A 40 -11.09 8.67 -10.75
N ASP A 41 -9.80 9.01 -10.65
CA ASP A 41 -9.09 9.80 -11.64
C ASP A 41 -8.52 8.85 -12.70
N ASP A 42 -8.73 9.22 -13.97
CA ASP A 42 -8.24 8.61 -15.22
C ASP A 42 -6.70 8.72 -15.35
N ASP A 43 -5.98 8.54 -14.23
CA ASP A 43 -4.55 8.27 -14.26
C ASP A 43 -4.40 6.94 -15.01
N ASP A 44 -3.83 6.98 -16.22
CA ASP A 44 -3.57 5.85 -17.14
C ASP A 44 -2.77 4.67 -16.51
N LEU A 45 -2.47 4.71 -15.22
CA LEU A 45 -1.70 3.69 -14.53
C LEU A 45 -2.64 2.65 -13.89
N GLU A 46 -2.76 1.52 -14.58
CA GLU A 46 -3.36 0.32 -14.00
C GLU A 46 -2.50 -0.20 -12.85
N LEU A 47 -3.04 -0.13 -11.64
CA LEU A 47 -2.39 -0.55 -10.42
C LEU A 47 -3.10 -1.76 -9.82
N ASP A 48 -2.34 -2.67 -9.24
CA ASP A 48 -2.82 -3.77 -8.42
C ASP A 48 -2.68 -3.44 -6.94
N ARG A 49 -3.66 -3.87 -6.14
CA ARG A 49 -3.58 -3.86 -4.68
C ARG A 49 -2.97 -5.18 -4.21
N ILE A 50 -1.87 -5.09 -3.48
CA ILE A 50 -1.15 -6.26 -2.95
C ILE A 50 -0.99 -6.09 -1.44
N ALA A 51 -1.68 -6.92 -0.65
CA ALA A 51 -1.43 -6.99 0.78
C ALA A 51 -0.07 -7.67 1.03
N ILE A 52 0.77 -7.08 1.87
CA ILE A 52 2.07 -7.63 2.25
C ILE A 52 2.21 -7.71 3.76
N CYS A 53 3.05 -8.62 4.23
CA CYS A 53 3.63 -8.54 5.57
C CYS A 53 5.13 -8.82 5.53
N GLY A 54 5.86 -8.22 6.46
CA GLY A 54 7.31 -8.27 6.47
C GLY A 54 7.91 -7.82 7.80
N ARG A 55 9.23 -7.61 7.80
CA ARG A 55 9.96 -7.13 8.97
C ARG A 55 10.94 -6.03 8.57
N LEU A 56 10.74 -4.83 9.13
CA LEU A 56 11.57 -3.66 8.87
C LEU A 56 12.05 -3.09 10.21
N ASP A 57 13.35 -2.80 10.32
CA ASP A 57 13.99 -2.31 11.55
C ASP A 57 13.64 -3.16 12.79
N GLY A 58 13.68 -4.48 12.63
CA GLY A 58 13.36 -5.44 13.69
C GLY A 58 11.87 -5.54 14.07
N ARG A 59 10.98 -4.72 13.49
CA ARG A 59 9.53 -4.70 13.76
C ARG A 59 8.74 -5.39 12.66
N TRP A 60 7.73 -6.17 13.05
CA TRP A 60 6.81 -6.79 12.09
C TRP A 60 5.84 -5.75 11.56
N PHE A 61 5.46 -5.83 10.29
CA PHE A 61 4.47 -4.94 9.69
C PHE A 61 3.54 -5.68 8.74
N ALA A 62 2.37 -5.09 8.49
CA ALA A 62 1.48 -5.42 7.39
C ALA A 62 1.04 -4.12 6.69
N SER A 63 0.84 -4.16 5.37
CA SER A 63 0.39 -3.02 4.57
C SER A 63 -0.30 -3.51 3.29
N VAL A 64 -1.02 -2.63 2.60
CA VAL A 64 -1.45 -2.82 1.21
C VAL A 64 -0.63 -1.92 0.32
N MET A 65 -0.02 -2.49 -0.72
CA MET A 65 0.79 -1.78 -1.70
C MET A 65 -0.01 -1.57 -2.98
N LEU A 66 0.18 -0.43 -3.63
CA LEU A 66 -0.26 -0.20 -5.00
C LEU A 66 0.93 -0.48 -5.93
N VAL A 67 0.79 -1.43 -6.85
CA VAL A 67 1.88 -1.93 -7.67
C VAL A 67 1.49 -1.90 -9.14
N ASP A 68 2.37 -1.42 -10.02
CA ASP A 68 2.10 -1.38 -11.46
C ASP A 68 2.36 -2.71 -12.16
N GLY A 69 2.04 -2.79 -13.45
CA GLY A 69 2.28 -3.97 -14.28
C GLY A 69 3.76 -4.35 -14.47
N ASN A 70 4.70 -3.51 -14.03
CA ASN A 70 6.14 -3.80 -14.02
C ASN A 70 6.61 -4.34 -12.66
N GLY A 71 5.72 -4.45 -11.68
CA GLY A 71 6.06 -4.88 -10.32
C GLY A 71 6.67 -3.77 -9.46
N MET A 72 6.55 -2.50 -9.86
CA MET A 72 7.02 -1.35 -9.11
C MET A 72 5.94 -0.87 -8.16
N ALA A 73 6.28 -0.68 -6.88
CA ALA A 73 5.35 -0.14 -5.89
C ALA A 73 5.29 1.38 -5.99
N HIS A 74 4.08 1.94 -6.10
CA HIS A 74 3.82 3.37 -6.26
C HIS A 74 3.19 4.01 -5.01
N GLY A 75 2.72 3.20 -4.08
CA GLY A 75 2.16 3.69 -2.83
C GLY A 75 1.84 2.59 -1.82
N THR A 76 1.51 3.04 -0.62
CA THR A 76 1.19 2.18 0.53
C THR A 76 -0.06 2.68 1.24
N MET A 77 -0.85 1.75 1.77
CA MET A 77 -2.10 2.02 2.48
C MET A 77 -2.23 1.09 3.68
N GLY A 78 -2.84 1.58 4.76
CA GLY A 78 -3.19 0.73 5.91
C GLY A 78 -1.99 0.12 6.64
N LYS A 79 -0.79 0.71 6.49
CA LYS A 79 0.42 0.27 7.19
C LYS A 79 0.18 0.20 8.70
N ARG A 80 0.55 -0.93 9.30
CA ARG A 80 0.58 -1.10 10.76
C ARG A 80 1.74 -1.95 11.21
N TYR A 81 2.40 -1.52 12.30
CA TYR A 81 3.36 -2.37 13.00
C TYR A 81 2.63 -3.38 13.88
N CYS A 82 3.16 -4.59 13.91
CA CYS A 82 2.62 -5.74 14.60
C CYS A 82 3.61 -6.25 15.63
N ARG A 83 3.10 -6.88 16.69
CA ARG A 83 3.93 -7.38 17.80
C ARG A 83 4.68 -8.67 17.45
N SER A 84 4.23 -9.39 16.42
CA SER A 84 4.76 -10.69 16.03
C SER A 84 4.55 -10.97 14.54
N ARG A 85 5.28 -11.96 14.01
CA ARG A 85 5.05 -12.50 12.65
C ARG A 85 3.60 -12.94 12.45
N ARG A 86 3.06 -13.70 13.41
CA ARG A 86 1.69 -14.21 13.35
C ARG A 86 0.68 -13.09 13.20
N SER A 87 0.77 -12.07 14.05
CA SER A 87 -0.15 -10.92 13.99
C SER A 87 -0.02 -10.12 12.70
N ALA A 88 1.18 -10.05 12.11
CA ALA A 88 1.39 -9.39 10.82
C ALA A 88 0.78 -10.18 9.66
N HIS A 89 0.92 -11.50 9.69
CA HIS A 89 0.29 -12.39 8.71
C HIS A 89 -1.24 -12.34 8.81
N GLU A 90 -1.81 -12.47 10.02
CA GLU A 90 -3.26 -12.32 10.25
C GLU A 90 -3.76 -10.96 9.74
N ALA A 91 -2.99 -9.90 10.01
CA ALA A 91 -3.29 -8.55 9.55
C ALA A 91 -3.27 -8.37 8.02
N MET A 92 -2.42 -9.12 7.30
CA MET A 92 -2.34 -9.12 5.83
C MET A 92 -3.49 -9.90 5.22
N VAL A 93 -3.87 -11.03 5.81
CA VAL A 93 -5.00 -11.87 5.34
C VAL A 93 -6.34 -11.13 5.46
N ASP A 94 -6.49 -10.31 6.49
CA ASP A 94 -7.67 -9.47 6.75
C ASP A 94 -7.73 -8.19 5.90
N ALA A 95 -6.75 -7.93 5.03
CA ALA A 95 -6.76 -6.78 4.14
C ALA A 95 -7.66 -7.03 2.90
N HIS A 96 -8.35 -5.98 2.45
CA HIS A 96 -9.35 -6.01 1.36
C HIS A 96 -9.22 -4.81 0.42
#